data_AF-A0A944LNM2-F1
#
_entry.id   AF-A0A944LNM2-F1
#
_cell.length_a   1.000
_cell.length_b   1.000
_cell.length_c   1.000
_cell.angle_alpha   90.00
_cell.angle_beta   90.00
_cell.angle_gamma   90.00
#
_symmetry.space_group_name_H-M   'P 1'
#
loop_
_entity.id
_entity.type
_entity.pdbx_description
1 polymer ?
#
loop_
_entity_poly.entity_id
_entity_poly.type
_entity_poly.pdbx_seq_one_letter_code
_entity_poly.pdbx_strand_id
1 'polypeptide(L)'
;MAAALVASAGRARYRTAVVLLVLPALAGSLALTACQPAAPTPTNSTSQGSPVNTSEFSTLDAAGVDQIRETKSARLDMGSGTLQKAAVRVTEDSYGPEINTMDSGKIELTIVGPAGEVSGETDRIRFNTTELETDFSEITYFLTADSAEEYFDLIRDGVARYGIDAGSAERWISTATKKPDFKSDFSLTSGTATGLEVNYDLRYDGGKDTQVIIVHVAPLS
;
A
#
# COMPACT_ATOMS: atom_id res chain seq x y z
N MET A 1 21.48 45.36 22.11
CA MET A 1 21.79 44.30 23.10
C MET A 1 21.93 43.01 22.33
N ALA A 2 23.14 42.46 22.32
CA ALA A 2 23.58 41.41 21.41
C ALA A 2 23.55 40.02 22.07
N ALA A 3 23.33 39.03 21.20
CA ALA A 3 23.84 37.65 21.21
C ALA A 3 23.56 36.75 22.44
N ALA A 4 22.87 35.64 22.18
CA ALA A 4 23.07 34.41 22.94
C ALA A 4 23.56 33.31 21.99
N LEU A 5 24.72 32.76 22.36
CA LEU A 5 25.50 31.76 21.64
C LEU A 5 24.85 30.37 21.66
N VAL A 6 25.10 29.67 20.56
CA VAL A 6 25.01 28.21 20.40
C VAL A 6 25.94 27.49 21.39
N ALA A 7 25.47 26.38 21.97
CA ALA A 7 26.33 25.37 22.58
C ALA A 7 25.88 23.97 22.13
N SER A 8 26.74 23.31 21.36
CA SER A 8 26.70 21.88 21.02
C SER A 8 27.47 21.06 22.05
N ALA A 9 26.95 19.91 22.51
CA ALA A 9 27.76 18.80 23.01
C ALA A 9 26.93 17.52 23.20
N GLY A 10 27.42 16.38 22.71
CA GLY A 10 26.86 15.07 23.08
C GLY A 10 27.34 13.90 22.22
N ARG A 11 28.55 13.42 22.46
CA ARG A 11 29.26 12.34 21.75
C ARG A 11 28.52 10.99 21.74
N ALA A 12 28.41 10.39 20.55
CA ALA A 12 28.20 8.95 20.39
C ALA A 12 29.51 8.18 20.62
N ARG A 13 29.47 7.15 21.47
CA ARG A 13 30.52 6.14 21.65
C ARG A 13 29.85 4.78 21.78
N TYR A 14 29.89 3.96 20.74
CA TYR A 14 29.71 2.52 20.89
C TYR A 14 30.87 1.80 20.22
N ARG A 15 31.42 0.88 21.01
CA ARG A 15 32.72 0.23 20.86
C ARG A 15 32.62 -0.96 19.90
N THR A 16 33.63 -1.11 19.08
CA THR A 16 34.00 -2.32 18.34
C THR A 16 34.34 -3.47 19.30
N ALA A 17 33.92 -4.69 18.99
CA ALA A 17 34.55 -5.90 19.51
C ALA A 17 34.54 -6.99 18.42
N VAL A 18 35.74 -7.34 17.99
CA VAL A 18 36.09 -8.47 17.11
C VAL A 18 36.58 -9.60 18.02
N VAL A 19 36.14 -10.84 17.83
CA VAL A 19 36.81 -12.02 18.38
C VAL A 19 36.81 -13.16 17.34
N LEU A 20 38.01 -13.68 17.08
CA LEU A 20 38.38 -14.74 16.14
C LEU A 20 38.33 -16.15 16.76
N LEU A 21 38.19 -17.15 15.86
CA LEU A 21 38.71 -18.55 15.87
C LEU A 21 38.17 -19.52 16.93
N VAL A 22 37.89 -20.80 16.65
CA VAL A 22 38.84 -21.89 16.31
C VAL A 22 38.08 -23.14 15.78
N LEU A 23 38.63 -23.82 14.77
CA LEU A 23 38.30 -25.19 14.30
C LEU A 23 39.05 -26.26 15.13
N PRO A 24 38.51 -27.49 15.28
CA PRO A 24 39.26 -28.64 14.73
C PRO A 24 38.39 -29.79 14.16
N ALA A 25 39.07 -30.58 13.31
CA ALA A 25 38.60 -31.75 12.56
C ALA A 25 38.64 -33.08 13.35
N LEU A 26 38.00 -34.14 12.81
CA LEU A 26 38.34 -35.60 12.82
C LEU A 26 37.04 -36.39 12.51
N ALA A 27 36.97 -37.62 11.97
CA ALA A 27 37.69 -38.48 11.03
C ALA A 27 36.95 -39.86 11.03
N GLY A 28 36.83 -40.54 9.88
CA GLY A 28 36.51 -41.99 9.74
C GLY A 28 35.02 -42.39 9.89
N SER A 29 34.40 -43.20 9.03
CA SER A 29 34.85 -44.52 8.55
C SER A 29 34.09 -44.97 7.29
N LEU A 30 34.74 -45.82 6.50
CA LEU A 30 34.23 -46.52 5.31
C LEU A 30 33.16 -47.58 5.65
N ALA A 31 32.18 -47.74 4.76
CA ALA A 31 31.55 -49.03 4.48
C ALA A 31 31.15 -49.10 2.99
N LEU A 32 31.70 -50.09 2.29
CA LEU A 32 31.34 -50.50 0.93
C LEU A 32 30.03 -51.30 0.98
N THR A 33 29.14 -51.16 0.00
CA THR A 33 28.40 -52.30 -0.60
C THR A 33 27.59 -51.91 -1.85
N ALA A 34 27.83 -52.70 -2.91
CA ALA A 34 26.91 -53.20 -3.94
C ALA A 34 26.21 -52.24 -4.94
N CYS A 35 26.58 -52.40 -6.22
CA CYS A 35 25.85 -51.93 -7.39
C CYS A 35 24.53 -52.69 -7.60
N GLN A 36 23.45 -51.97 -7.93
CA GLN A 36 22.38 -52.44 -8.80
C GLN A 36 22.03 -51.33 -9.79
N PRO A 37 22.06 -51.56 -11.11
CA PRO A 37 21.51 -50.62 -12.07
C PRO A 37 19.98 -50.79 -12.10
N ALA A 38 19.27 -49.90 -11.40
CA ALA A 38 17.84 -49.70 -11.62
C ALA A 38 17.66 -48.73 -12.79
N ALA A 39 16.73 -49.07 -13.69
CA ALA A 39 16.40 -48.32 -14.88
C ALA A 39 16.04 -46.85 -14.58
N PRO A 40 16.29 -45.91 -15.51
CA PRO A 40 15.84 -44.53 -15.35
C PRO A 40 14.31 -44.48 -15.47
N THR A 41 13.63 -44.46 -14.33
CA THR A 41 12.28 -43.91 -14.24
C THR A 41 12.41 -42.41 -14.46
N PRO A 42 11.65 -41.78 -15.38
CA PRO A 42 11.62 -40.33 -15.45
C PRO A 42 10.95 -39.83 -14.18
N THR A 43 11.76 -39.46 -13.18
CA THR A 43 11.32 -38.51 -12.16
C THR A 43 11.13 -37.22 -12.89
N ASN A 44 9.88 -36.97 -13.30
CA ASN A 44 9.41 -35.61 -13.53
C ASN A 44 9.74 -34.85 -12.24
N SER A 45 10.85 -34.12 -12.26
CA SER A 45 11.03 -32.96 -11.41
C SER A 45 9.91 -32.01 -11.78
N THR A 46 8.73 -32.20 -11.18
CA THR A 46 7.81 -31.10 -10.94
C THR A 46 8.57 -30.17 -10.02
N SER A 47 9.36 -29.28 -10.64
CA SER A 47 9.51 -27.92 -10.16
C SER A 47 8.12 -27.53 -9.69
N GLN A 48 7.94 -27.44 -8.38
CA GLN A 48 6.74 -26.81 -7.83
C GLN A 48 6.86 -25.36 -8.31
N GLY A 49 6.31 -25.11 -9.49
CA GLY A 49 6.09 -23.77 -9.97
C GLY A 49 5.34 -23.06 -8.86
N SER A 50 5.87 -21.91 -8.46
CA SER A 50 5.15 -20.98 -7.59
C SER A 50 3.69 -20.97 -8.03
N PRO A 51 2.72 -21.12 -7.12
CA PRO A 51 1.32 -21.13 -7.49
C PRO A 51 1.04 -19.87 -8.30
N VAL A 52 0.85 -20.03 -9.61
CA VAL A 52 0.53 -18.93 -10.51
C VAL A 52 -0.82 -18.44 -10.07
N ASN A 53 -0.89 -17.19 -9.62
CA ASN A 53 -2.14 -16.56 -9.24
C ASN A 53 -3.00 -16.49 -10.51
N THR A 54 -4.00 -17.36 -10.63
CA THR A 54 -4.89 -17.46 -11.81
C THR A 54 -5.98 -16.38 -11.83
N SER A 55 -5.96 -15.49 -10.84
CA SER A 55 -6.88 -14.38 -10.64
C SER A 55 -6.20 -13.09 -11.10
N GLU A 56 -6.90 -12.25 -11.86
CA GLU A 56 -6.45 -10.88 -12.18
C GLU A 56 -6.39 -9.98 -10.92
N PHE A 57 -7.05 -10.39 -9.83
CA PHE A 57 -7.09 -9.68 -8.56
C PHE A 57 -5.97 -10.11 -7.62
N SER A 58 -5.44 -9.12 -6.90
CA SER A 58 -4.39 -9.27 -5.91
C SER A 58 -4.90 -9.95 -4.64
N THR A 59 -4.02 -10.70 -3.99
CA THR A 59 -4.26 -11.26 -2.65
C THR A 59 -3.53 -10.43 -1.60
N LEU A 60 -4.00 -10.50 -0.36
CA LEU A 60 -3.48 -9.76 0.79
C LEU A 60 -2.84 -10.70 1.85
N ASP A 61 -2.61 -11.96 1.49
CA ASP A 61 -1.68 -12.83 2.21
C ASP A 61 -0.22 -12.36 2.01
N ALA A 62 0.72 -12.90 2.80
CA ALA A 62 2.11 -12.45 2.76
C ALA A 62 2.72 -12.50 1.34
N ALA A 63 2.45 -13.57 0.59
CA ALA A 63 2.92 -13.71 -0.78
C ALA A 63 2.28 -12.69 -1.74
N GLY A 64 0.98 -12.41 -1.60
CA GLY A 64 0.29 -11.39 -2.39
C GLY A 64 0.80 -9.98 -2.11
N VAL A 65 1.04 -9.65 -0.84
CA VAL A 65 1.61 -8.35 -0.45
C VAL A 65 3.02 -8.17 -1.02
N ASP A 66 3.85 -9.20 -0.97
CA ASP A 66 5.19 -9.16 -1.56
C ASP A 66 5.12 -8.98 -3.09
N GLN A 67 4.18 -9.67 -3.75
CA GLN A 67 3.94 -9.49 -5.18
C GLN A 67 3.51 -8.06 -5.52
N ILE A 68 2.56 -7.47 -4.78
CA ILE A 68 2.13 -6.07 -5.00
C ILE A 68 3.32 -5.11 -4.86
N ARG A 69 4.17 -5.32 -3.85
CA ARG A 69 5.37 -4.50 -3.63
C ARG A 69 6.40 -4.66 -4.75
N GLU A 70 6.56 -5.86 -5.28
CA GLU A 70 7.49 -6.14 -6.37
C GLU A 70 7.01 -5.55 -7.71
N THR A 71 5.74 -5.80 -8.06
CA THR A 71 5.17 -5.41 -9.36
C THR A 71 4.68 -3.97 -9.40
N LYS A 72 4.50 -3.33 -8.24
CA LYS A 72 3.87 -2.00 -8.12
C LYS A 72 2.47 -1.95 -8.71
N SER A 73 1.72 -3.04 -8.61
CA SER A 73 0.35 -3.13 -9.12
C SER A 73 -0.54 -3.84 -8.11
N ALA A 74 -1.72 -3.27 -7.85
CA ALA A 74 -2.76 -3.88 -7.03
C ALA A 74 -4.12 -3.73 -7.71
N ARG A 75 -4.84 -4.85 -7.89
CA ARG A 75 -6.22 -4.86 -8.40
C ARG A 75 -7.12 -5.58 -7.40
N LEU A 76 -8.11 -4.89 -6.86
CA LEU A 76 -8.99 -5.38 -5.79
C LEU A 76 -10.42 -5.51 -6.31
N ASP A 77 -11.09 -6.61 -5.96
CA ASP A 77 -12.48 -6.86 -6.36
C ASP A 77 -13.45 -6.45 -5.25
N MET A 78 -14.17 -5.35 -5.49
CA MET A 78 -15.35 -4.93 -4.73
C MET A 78 -16.58 -4.86 -5.66
N GLY A 79 -16.62 -5.66 -6.73
CA GLY A 79 -17.72 -5.66 -7.70
C GLY A 79 -19.08 -6.01 -7.07
N SER A 80 -19.08 -6.75 -5.96
CA SER A 80 -20.27 -7.03 -5.15
C SER A 80 -20.60 -5.93 -4.11
N GLY A 81 -19.80 -4.85 -4.06
CA GLY A 81 -19.92 -3.74 -3.13
C GLY A 81 -19.05 -3.86 -1.87
N THR A 82 -18.41 -5.01 -1.64
CA THR A 82 -17.57 -5.26 -0.45
C THR A 82 -16.31 -6.04 -0.81
N LEU A 83 -15.23 -5.85 -0.06
CA LEU A 83 -14.02 -6.65 -0.18
C LEU A 83 -14.00 -7.73 0.91
N GLN A 84 -14.30 -8.97 0.56
CA GLN A 84 -14.32 -10.08 1.52
C GLN A 84 -12.89 -10.52 1.87
N LYS A 85 -12.59 -10.74 3.16
CA LYS A 85 -11.26 -11.21 3.61
C LYS A 85 -10.86 -12.52 2.91
N ALA A 86 -11.80 -13.47 2.83
CA ALA A 86 -11.58 -14.75 2.18
C ALA A 86 -11.23 -14.60 0.69
N ALA A 87 -11.83 -13.64 -0.02
CA ALA A 87 -11.57 -13.41 -1.44
C ALA A 87 -10.12 -12.94 -1.70
N VAL A 88 -9.52 -12.26 -0.73
CA VAL A 88 -8.12 -11.81 -0.77
C VAL A 88 -7.19 -12.63 0.12
N ARG A 89 -7.62 -13.84 0.52
CA ARG A 89 -6.82 -14.80 1.32
C ARG A 89 -6.37 -14.28 2.69
N VAL A 90 -7.16 -13.41 3.29
CA VAL A 90 -7.00 -12.99 4.68
C VAL A 90 -7.93 -13.83 5.55
N THR A 91 -7.44 -14.30 6.70
CA THR A 91 -8.27 -15.06 7.66
C THR A 91 -9.22 -14.12 8.39
N GLU A 92 -10.40 -14.61 8.79
CA GLU A 92 -11.44 -13.78 9.41
C GLU A 92 -10.96 -13.10 10.71
N ASP A 93 -10.12 -13.78 11.48
CA ASP A 93 -9.53 -13.31 12.73
C ASP A 93 -8.34 -12.34 12.55
N SER A 94 -8.01 -11.96 11.32
CA SER A 94 -6.89 -11.10 11.01
C SER A 94 -7.30 -9.67 10.68
N TYR A 95 -6.44 -8.72 11.05
CA TYR A 95 -6.45 -7.38 10.47
C TYR A 95 -5.81 -7.42 9.09
N GLY A 96 -6.31 -6.59 8.15
CA GLY A 96 -5.69 -6.47 6.84
C GLY A 96 -4.24 -5.97 6.91
N PRO A 97 -3.38 -6.36 5.95
CA PRO A 97 -2.01 -5.87 5.93
C PRO A 97 -1.98 -4.37 5.63
N GLU A 98 -1.00 -3.66 6.18
CA GLU A 98 -0.62 -2.37 5.59
C GLU A 98 0.39 -2.61 4.46
N ILE A 99 0.08 -2.13 3.27
CA ILE A 99 0.99 -2.14 2.14
C ILE A 99 1.67 -0.78 2.07
N ASN A 100 3.00 -0.78 2.10
CA ASN A 100 3.82 0.42 1.95
C ASN A 100 5.05 0.06 1.11
N THR A 101 5.35 0.86 0.09
CA THR A 101 6.50 0.64 -0.79
C THR A 101 7.79 1.28 -0.29
N MET A 102 7.76 2.06 0.79
CA MET A 102 8.94 2.70 1.40
C MET A 102 9.79 3.45 0.37
N ASP A 103 9.15 4.36 -0.38
CA ASP A 103 9.77 5.19 -1.43
C ASP A 103 10.36 4.44 -2.64
N SER A 104 10.16 3.11 -2.75
CA SER A 104 10.62 2.34 -3.92
C SER A 104 9.75 2.50 -5.18
N GLY A 105 8.81 3.46 -5.17
CA GLY A 105 7.87 3.74 -6.25
C GLY A 105 6.40 3.60 -5.83
N LYS A 106 5.51 4.18 -6.63
CA LYS A 106 4.05 4.12 -6.41
C LYS A 106 3.47 2.83 -6.98
N ILE A 107 2.44 2.32 -6.32
CA ILE A 107 1.57 1.24 -6.75
C ILE A 107 0.47 1.84 -7.62
N GLU A 108 0.28 1.29 -8.81
CA GLU A 108 -0.95 1.48 -9.59
C GLU A 108 -2.07 0.66 -8.93
N LEU A 109 -2.94 1.34 -8.18
CA LEU A 109 -4.08 0.72 -7.49
C LEU A 109 -5.33 0.86 -8.34
N THR A 110 -6.04 -0.24 -8.53
CA THR A 110 -7.40 -0.28 -9.06
C THR A 110 -8.32 -1.06 -8.13
N ILE A 111 -9.45 -0.48 -7.76
CA ILE A 111 -10.52 -1.10 -6.99
C ILE A 111 -11.75 -1.16 -7.90
N VAL A 112 -12.15 -2.37 -8.26
CA VAL A 112 -13.34 -2.60 -9.08
C VAL A 112 -14.57 -2.48 -8.18
N GLY A 113 -15.42 -1.50 -8.42
CA GLY A 113 -16.70 -1.33 -7.75
C GLY A 113 -17.89 -1.83 -8.57
N PRO A 114 -19.11 -1.82 -8.02
CA PRO A 114 -20.30 -2.33 -8.69
C PRO A 114 -20.68 -1.61 -10.00
N ALA A 115 -20.34 -0.33 -10.15
CA ALA A 115 -20.72 0.51 -11.30
C ALA A 115 -19.53 1.19 -11.98
N GLY A 116 -18.30 0.93 -11.55
CA GLY A 116 -17.09 1.52 -12.11
C GLY A 116 -15.86 1.22 -11.27
N GLU A 117 -14.71 1.79 -11.66
CA GLU A 117 -13.43 1.56 -10.97
C GLU A 117 -12.98 2.82 -10.23
N VAL A 118 -12.41 2.63 -9.03
CA VAL A 118 -11.63 3.64 -8.32
C VAL A 118 -10.16 3.34 -8.54
N SER A 119 -9.38 4.31 -9.00
CA SER A 119 -7.95 4.11 -9.22
C SER A 119 -7.10 5.29 -8.77
N GLY A 120 -5.82 5.03 -8.54
CA GLY A 120 -4.83 6.03 -8.19
C GLY A 120 -3.43 5.45 -8.05
N GLU A 121 -2.42 6.32 -8.10
CA GLU A 121 -1.03 5.94 -7.84
C GLU A 121 -0.67 6.27 -6.39
N THR A 122 -0.30 5.25 -5.62
CA THR A 122 -0.09 5.39 -4.17
C THR A 122 1.10 4.59 -3.67
N ASP A 123 1.83 5.10 -2.70
CA ASP A 123 2.88 4.36 -2.01
C ASP A 123 2.35 3.54 -0.83
N ARG A 124 1.11 3.81 -0.38
CA ARG A 124 0.54 3.23 0.83
C ARG A 124 -0.94 2.90 0.70
N ILE A 125 -1.29 1.68 1.10
CA ILE A 125 -2.67 1.18 1.14
C ILE A 125 -2.94 0.60 2.53
N ARG A 126 -4.06 0.98 3.12
CA ARG A 126 -4.56 0.47 4.39
C ARG A 126 -5.94 -0.15 4.20
N PHE A 127 -6.21 -1.16 5.01
CA PHE A 127 -7.48 -1.87 4.99
C PHE A 127 -8.04 -1.86 6.41
N ASN A 128 -9.18 -1.21 6.59
CA ASN A 128 -9.87 -1.16 7.87
C ASN A 128 -10.80 -2.36 8.01
N THR A 129 -10.69 -3.06 9.14
CA THR A 129 -11.54 -4.21 9.51
C THR A 129 -11.32 -4.52 10.99
N THR A 130 -12.13 -5.41 11.54
CA THR A 130 -11.93 -5.99 12.88
C THR A 130 -11.86 -7.52 12.82
N GLU A 131 -11.45 -8.17 13.90
CA GLU A 131 -11.43 -9.64 14.03
C GLU A 131 -12.84 -10.28 13.97
N LEU A 132 -13.90 -9.47 14.05
CA LEU A 132 -15.29 -9.92 14.03
C LEU A 132 -15.95 -9.75 12.66
N GLU A 133 -15.32 -8.99 11.75
CA GLU A 133 -15.84 -8.70 10.41
C GLU A 133 -15.27 -9.69 9.40
N THR A 134 -16.12 -10.17 8.48
CA THR A 134 -15.70 -11.06 7.38
C THR A 134 -15.16 -10.30 6.18
N ASP A 135 -15.29 -8.97 6.18
CA ASP A 135 -14.89 -8.06 5.12
C ASP A 135 -14.11 -6.85 5.64
N PHE A 136 -13.64 -6.03 4.69
CA PHE A 136 -13.05 -4.74 4.97
C PHE A 136 -14.11 -3.64 4.89
N SER A 137 -14.22 -2.84 5.94
CA SER A 137 -15.14 -1.71 6.02
C SER A 137 -14.66 -0.50 5.24
N GLU A 138 -13.35 -0.37 5.04
CA GLU A 138 -12.76 0.74 4.29
C GLU A 138 -11.40 0.35 3.70
N ILE A 139 -11.10 0.84 2.50
CA ILE A 139 -9.76 0.88 1.92
C ILE A 139 -9.31 2.34 1.89
N THR A 140 -8.16 2.63 2.50
CA THR A 140 -7.55 3.96 2.48
C THR A 140 -6.27 3.96 1.66
N TYR A 141 -6.11 4.91 0.74
CA TYR A 141 -4.86 5.14 0.04
C TYR A 141 -4.51 6.62 -0.07
N PHE A 142 -3.25 6.91 -0.41
CA PHE A 142 -2.70 8.26 -0.35
C PHE A 142 -2.27 8.70 -1.74
N LEU A 143 -2.90 9.76 -2.24
CA LEU A 143 -2.42 10.48 -3.42
C LEU A 143 -1.48 11.58 -2.95
N THR A 144 -0.38 11.78 -3.66
CA THR A 144 0.55 12.89 -3.40
C THR A 144 0.69 13.72 -4.67
N ALA A 145 0.86 15.02 -4.50
CA ALA A 145 1.17 15.96 -5.57
C ALA A 145 2.35 16.83 -5.17
N ASP A 146 3.24 17.12 -6.11
CA ASP A 146 4.44 17.93 -5.91
C ASP A 146 4.20 19.42 -6.22
N SER A 147 2.96 19.77 -6.55
CA SER A 147 2.54 21.14 -6.77
C SER A 147 1.07 21.35 -6.43
N ALA A 148 0.69 22.61 -6.18
CA ALA A 148 -0.72 22.97 -5.98
C ALA A 148 -1.58 22.72 -7.23
N GLU A 149 -1.03 22.91 -8.43
CA GLU A 149 -1.73 22.68 -9.69
C GLU A 149 -2.10 21.21 -9.86
N GLU A 150 -1.11 20.32 -9.73
CA GLU A 150 -1.33 18.87 -9.74
C GLU A 150 -2.31 18.43 -8.64
N TYR A 151 -2.20 19.00 -7.44
CA TYR A 151 -3.12 18.72 -6.35
C TYR A 151 -4.58 19.07 -6.70
N PHE A 152 -4.79 20.23 -7.33
CA PHE A 152 -6.13 20.65 -7.75
C PHE A 152 -6.67 19.79 -8.90
N ASP A 153 -5.80 19.34 -9.80
CA ASP A 153 -6.17 18.43 -10.88
C ASP A 153 -6.59 17.06 -10.34
N LEU A 154 -5.89 16.52 -9.33
CA LEU A 154 -6.31 15.30 -8.64
C LEU A 154 -7.70 15.42 -7.99
N ILE A 155 -7.99 16.57 -7.36
CA ILE A 155 -9.33 16.83 -6.79
C ILE A 155 -10.39 16.85 -7.89
N ARG A 156 -10.14 17.56 -9.00
CA ARG A 156 -11.08 17.67 -10.11
C ARG A 156 -11.32 16.35 -10.82
N ASP A 157 -10.27 15.54 -10.98
CA ASP A 157 -10.39 14.19 -11.50
C ASP A 157 -11.28 13.33 -10.61
N GLY A 158 -11.06 13.36 -9.29
CA GLY A 158 -11.92 12.67 -8.32
C GLY A 158 -13.38 13.13 -8.37
N VAL A 159 -13.62 14.44 -8.51
CA VAL A 159 -14.96 15.02 -8.72
C VAL A 159 -15.61 14.46 -9.98
N ALA A 160 -14.92 14.49 -11.11
CA ALA A 160 -15.47 14.05 -12.39
C ALA A 160 -15.73 12.53 -12.41
N ARG A 161 -14.80 11.73 -11.86
CA ARG A 161 -14.85 10.27 -11.93
C ARG A 161 -15.77 9.65 -10.90
N TYR A 162 -15.78 10.17 -9.67
CA TYR A 162 -16.44 9.53 -8.54
C TYR A 162 -17.73 10.23 -8.12
N GLY A 163 -18.04 11.39 -8.71
CA GLY A 163 -19.25 12.15 -8.41
C GLY A 163 -19.19 12.88 -7.07
N ILE A 164 -17.98 13.27 -6.63
CA ILE A 164 -17.77 14.12 -5.45
C ILE A 164 -18.36 15.52 -5.73
N ASP A 165 -18.86 16.23 -4.70
CA ASP A 165 -19.49 17.55 -4.88
C ASP A 165 -18.53 18.60 -5.46
N ALA A 166 -18.70 18.89 -6.76
CA ALA A 166 -17.91 19.88 -7.48
C ALA A 166 -17.99 21.29 -6.85
N GLY A 167 -19.15 21.64 -6.28
CA GLY A 167 -19.35 22.95 -5.66
C GLY A 167 -18.46 23.14 -4.44
N SER A 168 -18.39 22.14 -3.55
CA SER A 168 -17.51 22.14 -2.38
C SER A 168 -16.05 22.15 -2.78
N ALA A 169 -15.67 21.28 -3.73
CA ALA A 169 -14.30 21.20 -4.23
C ALA A 169 -13.80 22.55 -4.80
N GLU A 170 -14.55 23.17 -5.72
CA GLU A 170 -14.11 24.42 -6.36
C GLU A 170 -14.11 25.62 -5.40
N ARG A 171 -15.02 25.66 -4.40
CA ARG A 171 -14.96 26.68 -3.35
C ARG A 171 -13.69 26.54 -2.51
N TRP A 172 -13.32 25.31 -2.18
CA TRP A 172 -12.10 25.02 -1.45
C TRP A 172 -10.85 25.39 -2.29
N ILE A 173 -10.78 24.93 -3.55
CA ILE A 173 -9.68 25.23 -4.49
C ILE A 173 -9.52 26.74 -4.68
N SER A 174 -10.62 27.48 -4.87
CA SER A 174 -10.57 28.94 -5.02
C SER A 174 -9.98 29.63 -3.78
N THR A 175 -10.23 29.08 -2.59
CA THR A 175 -9.67 29.61 -1.34
C THR A 175 -8.16 29.34 -1.25
N ALA A 176 -7.73 28.12 -1.53
CA ALA A 176 -6.32 27.74 -1.55
C ALA A 176 -5.53 28.56 -2.58
N THR A 177 -6.09 28.75 -3.78
CA THR A 177 -5.46 29.54 -4.85
C THR A 177 -5.22 31.00 -4.46
N LYS A 178 -6.16 31.61 -3.72
CA LYS A 178 -6.05 33.03 -3.30
C LYS A 178 -5.07 33.25 -2.14
N LYS A 179 -4.65 32.19 -1.46
CA LYS A 179 -3.82 32.24 -0.26
C LYS A 179 -2.70 31.21 -0.39
N PRO A 180 -1.55 31.57 -0.97
CA PRO A 180 -0.47 30.62 -1.22
C PRO A 180 0.01 29.87 0.03
N ASP A 181 0.05 30.53 1.19
CA ASP A 181 0.45 29.91 2.46
C ASP A 181 -0.71 29.21 3.20
N PHE A 182 -1.83 28.96 2.52
CA PHE A 182 -3.01 28.35 3.12
C PHE A 182 -2.71 26.95 3.64
N LYS A 183 -3.24 26.66 4.84
CA LYS A 183 -3.20 25.33 5.45
C LYS A 183 -4.62 24.90 5.74
N SER A 184 -4.97 23.68 5.36
CA SER A 184 -6.31 23.16 5.52
C SER A 184 -6.31 21.65 5.63
N ASP A 185 -7.14 21.18 6.55
CA ASP A 185 -7.63 19.81 6.62
C ASP A 185 -9.13 19.87 6.29
N PHE A 186 -9.56 19.24 5.20
CA PHE A 186 -10.94 19.36 4.74
C PHE A 186 -11.41 18.09 4.05
N SER A 187 -12.46 17.46 4.57
CA SER A 187 -13.11 16.33 3.91
C SER A 187 -14.20 16.83 2.98
N LEU A 188 -14.13 16.41 1.71
CA LEU A 188 -15.18 16.65 0.72
C LEU A 188 -16.39 15.76 1.02
N THR A 189 -17.56 16.12 0.50
CA THR A 189 -18.71 15.20 0.51
C THR A 189 -18.43 14.04 -0.41
N SER A 190 -18.62 12.81 0.07
CA SER A 190 -18.33 11.59 -0.69
C SER A 190 -19.11 11.53 -2.01
N GLY A 191 -18.47 11.00 -3.04
CA GLY A 191 -19.10 10.60 -4.29
C GLY A 191 -19.49 9.13 -4.27
N THR A 192 -20.44 8.74 -5.12
CA THR A 192 -20.96 7.36 -5.17
C THR A 192 -21.08 6.79 -6.59
N ALA A 193 -20.49 7.46 -7.59
CA ALA A 193 -20.68 7.13 -9.00
C ALA A 193 -20.18 5.72 -9.38
N THR A 194 -19.24 5.14 -8.64
CA THR A 194 -18.68 3.81 -8.88
C THR A 194 -19.47 2.68 -8.20
N GLY A 195 -20.55 3.00 -7.48
CA GLY A 195 -21.26 2.05 -6.63
C GLY A 195 -20.55 1.76 -5.30
N LEU A 196 -19.50 2.52 -4.99
CA LEU A 196 -18.81 2.57 -3.70
C LEU A 196 -18.85 4.00 -3.18
N GLU A 197 -18.79 4.20 -1.87
CA GLU A 197 -18.55 5.52 -1.30
C GLU A 197 -17.07 5.90 -1.48
N VAL A 198 -16.80 7.03 -2.12
CA VAL A 198 -15.45 7.57 -2.30
C VAL A 198 -15.34 8.95 -1.68
N ASN A 199 -14.53 9.08 -0.64
CA ASN A 199 -14.27 10.34 0.06
C ASN A 199 -12.83 10.82 -0.19
N TYR A 200 -12.67 12.12 -0.40
CA TYR A 200 -11.37 12.78 -0.47
C TYR A 200 -11.20 13.67 0.77
N ASP A 201 -10.25 13.31 1.64
CA ASP A 201 -9.78 14.14 2.75
C ASP A 201 -8.52 14.90 2.34
N LEU A 202 -8.69 16.22 2.18
CA LEU A 202 -7.70 17.14 1.65
C LEU A 202 -6.75 17.58 2.76
N ARG A 203 -5.49 17.18 2.66
CA ARG A 203 -4.37 17.63 3.51
C ARG A 203 -3.47 18.57 2.72
N TYR A 204 -3.75 19.87 2.85
CA TYR A 204 -3.05 20.92 2.12
C TYR A 204 -2.28 21.83 3.07
N ASP A 205 -1.02 22.07 2.74
CA ASP A 205 -0.15 23.04 3.39
C ASP A 205 0.71 23.71 2.31
N GLY A 206 0.32 24.89 1.86
CA GLY A 206 1.01 25.59 0.77
C GLY A 206 2.45 26.02 1.08
N GLY A 207 2.91 25.84 2.32
CA GLY A 207 4.31 25.98 2.70
C GLY A 207 5.15 24.69 2.54
N LYS A 208 4.57 23.60 2.02
CA LYS A 208 5.25 22.32 1.76
C LYS A 208 5.35 22.03 0.27
N ASP A 209 6.36 21.24 -0.09
CA ASP A 209 6.59 20.81 -1.46
C ASP A 209 5.64 19.68 -1.89
N THR A 210 5.17 18.87 -0.94
CA THR A 210 4.26 17.75 -1.21
C THR A 210 2.92 17.94 -0.49
N GLN A 211 1.84 17.79 -1.25
CA GLN A 211 0.46 17.84 -0.79
C GLN A 211 -0.15 16.44 -0.80
N VAL A 212 -1.10 16.16 0.09
CA VAL A 212 -1.66 14.81 0.26
C VAL A 212 -3.18 14.84 0.18
N ILE A 213 -3.75 13.89 -0.55
CA ILE A 213 -5.18 13.55 -0.48
C ILE A 213 -5.26 12.15 0.10
N ILE A 214 -5.97 12.01 1.20
CA ILE A 214 -6.31 10.70 1.75
C ILE A 214 -7.63 10.29 1.10
N VAL A 215 -7.59 9.20 0.33
CA VAL A 215 -8.78 8.67 -0.33
C VAL A 215 -9.32 7.53 0.51
N HIS A 216 -10.59 7.63 0.90
CA HIS A 216 -11.32 6.58 1.59
C HIS A 216 -12.31 5.96 0.59
N VAL A 217 -12.31 4.62 0.53
CA VAL A 217 -13.22 3.85 -0.31
C VAL A 217 -13.95 2.85 0.57
N ALA A 218 -15.27 2.93 0.62
CA ALA A 218 -16.11 2.10 1.47
C ALA A 218 -17.31 1.52 0.72
N PRO A 219 -17.91 0.42 1.19
CA PRO A 219 -19.22 -0.02 0.73
C PRO A 219 -20.29 1.07 0.89
N LEU A 220 -21.30 1.08 0.01
CA LEU A 220 -22.50 1.90 0.23
C LEU A 220 -23.28 1.32 1.42
N SER A 221 -23.78 2.21 2.28
CA SER A 221 -24.61 1.86 3.44
C SER A 221 -26.09 1.66 3.08
#